data_AF-D4ATS0-F1
#
_entry.id   AF-D4ATS0-F1
#
_cell.length_a   1.000
_cell.length_b   1.000
_cell.length_c   1.000
_cell.angle_alpha   90.00
_cell.angle_beta   90.00
_cell.angle_gamma   90.00
#
_symmetry.space_group_name_H-M   'P 1'
#
loop_
_entity.id
_entity.type
_entity.pdbx_description
1 polymer ?
#
loop_
_entity_poly.entity_id
_entity_poly.type
_entity_poly.pdbx_seq_one_letter_code
_entity_poly.pdbx_strand_id
1 'polypeptide(L)'
;MEAGSYAVKLIRKIQNEDIHSISPRQDVTDAFNEHVQEWTKHTIWADRCRSWYKDYKTGRVNAIWPGSSEHFIELMKQPRFEDYTITYRKKNMWSFLGLGNVPANMTEGVDRSPYLSVDAIDPRWLAAINRERQD
;
A
#
# COMPACT_ATOMS: atom_id res chain seq x y z
N MET A 1 13.60 -2.77 -5.02
CA MET A 1 13.09 -3.93 -4.25
C MET A 1 11.67 -3.60 -3.78
N GLU A 2 10.65 -4.15 -4.45
CA GLU A 2 9.25 -3.84 -4.14
C GLU A 2 8.82 -4.28 -2.73
N ALA A 3 9.32 -5.43 -2.25
CA ALA A 3 9.05 -5.88 -0.89
C ALA A 3 9.52 -4.87 0.19
N GLY A 4 10.67 -4.21 -0.02
CA GLY A 4 11.15 -3.15 0.87
C GLY A 4 10.24 -1.92 0.83
N SER A 5 9.85 -1.49 -0.36
CA SER A 5 8.90 -0.38 -0.55
C SER A 5 7.55 -0.66 0.11
N TYR A 6 7.05 -1.91 0.00
CA TYR A 6 5.83 -2.37 0.65
C TYR A 6 5.92 -2.26 2.18
N ALA A 7 7.01 -2.75 2.76
CA ALA A 7 7.25 -2.65 4.21
C ALA A 7 7.33 -1.19 4.68
N VAL A 8 7.99 -0.31 3.91
CA VAL A 8 8.05 1.13 4.22
C VAL A 8 6.66 1.76 4.19
N LYS A 9 5.77 1.37 3.26
CA LYS A 9 4.39 1.87 3.23
C LYS A 9 3.61 1.46 4.48
N LEU A 10 3.75 0.23 4.94
CA LEU A 10 3.17 -0.23 6.20
C LEU A 10 3.73 0.54 7.41
N ILE A 11 5.05 0.72 7.49
CA ILE A 11 5.71 1.47 8.57
C ILE A 11 5.21 2.91 8.61
N ARG A 12 5.13 3.59 7.46
CA ARG A 12 4.61 4.96 7.37
C ARG A 12 3.17 5.04 7.84
N LYS A 13 2.32 4.08 7.44
CA LYS A 13 0.93 4.01 7.93
C LYS A 13 0.90 3.86 9.46
N ILE A 14 1.74 2.99 10.01
CA ILE A 14 1.81 2.77 11.46
C ILE A 14 2.15 4.07 12.20
N GLN A 15 3.17 4.78 11.72
CA GLN A 15 3.65 6.02 12.33
C GLN A 15 2.66 7.17 12.19
N ASN A 16 2.07 7.35 11.00
CA ASN A 16 1.20 8.48 10.71
C ASN A 16 -0.19 8.35 11.36
N GLU A 17 -0.67 7.12 11.60
CA GLU A 17 -2.03 6.87 12.10
C GLU A 17 -2.07 6.38 13.55
N ASP A 18 -0.97 6.48 14.31
CA ASP A 18 -0.87 6.05 15.73
C ASP A 18 -1.33 4.60 15.96
N ILE A 19 -0.95 3.71 15.03
CA ILE A 19 -1.32 2.29 15.05
C ILE A 19 -0.40 1.54 16.04
N HIS A 20 -0.98 0.60 16.78
CA HIS A 20 -0.25 -0.29 17.67
C HIS A 20 0.40 -1.44 16.91
N SER A 21 -0.38 -2.15 16.08
CA SER A 21 0.08 -3.30 15.32
C SER A 21 -0.77 -3.51 14.05
N ILE A 22 -0.13 -4.04 13.01
CA ILE A 22 -0.77 -4.52 11.78
C ILE A 22 -0.32 -5.97 11.59
N SER A 23 -1.27 -6.91 11.54
CA SER A 23 -0.99 -8.33 11.39
C SER A 23 -1.85 -8.94 10.29
N PRO A 24 -1.30 -9.80 9.41
CA PRO A 24 -2.09 -10.45 8.37
C PRO A 24 -3.20 -11.30 9.00
N ARG A 25 -4.38 -11.30 8.38
CA ARG A 25 -5.50 -12.13 8.83
C ARG A 25 -5.27 -13.59 8.43
N GLN A 26 -5.51 -14.50 9.37
CA GLN A 26 -5.29 -15.92 9.15
C GLN A 26 -6.11 -16.46 7.97
N ASP A 27 -7.40 -16.09 7.90
CA ASP A 27 -8.29 -16.55 6.83
C ASP A 27 -7.85 -16.07 5.45
N VAL A 28 -7.27 -14.88 5.36
CA VAL A 28 -6.72 -14.33 4.11
C VAL A 28 -5.46 -15.07 3.70
N THR A 29 -4.56 -15.34 4.65
CA THR A 29 -3.35 -16.12 4.37
C THR A 29 -3.65 -17.58 4.02
N ASP A 30 -4.71 -18.16 4.58
CA ASP A 30 -5.15 -19.51 4.26
C ASP A 30 -5.72 -19.58 2.85
N ALA A 31 -6.59 -18.64 2.49
CA ALA A 31 -7.14 -18.52 1.14
C ALA A 31 -6.05 -18.28 0.08
N PHE A 32 -5.06 -17.43 0.39
CA PHE A 32 -3.90 -17.23 -0.49
C PHE A 32 -3.08 -18.53 -0.63
N ASN A 33 -2.82 -19.23 0.47
CA ASN A 33 -2.12 -20.51 0.43
C ASN A 33 -2.86 -21.57 -0.39
N GLU A 34 -4.18 -21.67 -0.26
CA GLU A 34 -5.00 -22.59 -1.06
C GLU A 34 -4.88 -22.26 -2.55
N HIS A 35 -4.99 -20.97 -2.90
CA HIS A 35 -4.81 -20.51 -4.28
C HIS A 35 -3.42 -20.86 -4.83
N VAL A 36 -2.36 -20.63 -4.07
CA VAL A 36 -0.97 -20.96 -4.46
C VAL A 36 -0.83 -22.45 -4.72
N GLN A 37 -1.36 -23.29 -3.84
CA GLN A 37 -1.26 -24.74 -4.00
C GLN A 37 -2.06 -25.24 -5.19
N GLU A 38 -3.26 -24.69 -5.43
CA GLU A 38 -4.04 -25.04 -6.61
C GLU A 38 -3.32 -24.64 -7.90
N TRP A 39 -2.83 -23.41 -7.98
CA TRP A 39 -2.05 -22.93 -9.13
C TRP A 39 -0.85 -23.83 -9.41
N THR A 40 -0.14 -24.24 -8.36
CA THR A 40 1.09 -25.03 -8.49
C THR A 40 0.87 -26.39 -9.14
N LYS A 41 -0.30 -27.02 -8.94
CA LYS A 41 -0.66 -28.33 -9.54
C LYS A 41 -0.55 -28.32 -11.07
N HIS A 42 -0.74 -27.16 -11.69
CA HIS A 42 -0.74 -26.97 -13.14
C HIS A 42 0.63 -26.57 -13.69
N THR A 43 1.71 -26.72 -12.90
CA THR A 43 3.07 -26.29 -13.26
C THR A 43 4.10 -27.39 -13.07
N ILE A 44 5.28 -27.19 -13.68
CA ILE A 44 6.41 -28.12 -13.53
C ILE A 44 6.89 -28.28 -12.08
N TRP A 45 6.57 -27.32 -11.21
CA TRP A 45 6.96 -27.36 -9.80
C TRP A 45 6.29 -28.51 -9.02
N ALA A 46 5.14 -29.00 -9.48
CA ALA A 46 4.45 -30.14 -8.90
C ALA A 46 5.01 -31.50 -9.37
N ASP A 47 5.90 -31.53 -10.36
CA ASP A 47 6.41 -32.78 -10.94
C ASP A 47 7.26 -33.58 -9.94
N ARG A 48 7.52 -34.86 -10.22
CA ARG A 48 8.16 -35.83 -9.31
C ARG A 48 9.65 -35.58 -9.02
N CYS A 49 10.21 -34.46 -9.49
CA CYS A 49 11.60 -34.09 -9.22
C CYS A 49 11.83 -33.70 -7.75
N ARG A 50 13.05 -33.91 -7.24
CA ARG A 50 13.49 -33.42 -5.93
C ARG A 50 13.99 -31.98 -6.07
N SER A 51 13.52 -31.09 -5.20
CA SER A 51 13.96 -29.69 -5.19
C SER A 51 13.86 -29.12 -3.78
N TRP A 52 14.64 -28.08 -3.48
CA TRP A 52 14.53 -27.32 -2.22
C TRP A 52 13.19 -26.58 -2.08
N TYR A 53 12.50 -26.32 -3.19
CA TYR A 53 11.21 -25.63 -3.19
C TYR A 53 10.04 -26.47 -2.66
N LYS A 54 10.24 -27.79 -2.53
CA LYS A 54 9.19 -28.76 -2.23
C LYS A 54 9.56 -29.60 -1.01
N ASP A 55 8.60 -29.78 -0.12
CA ASP A 55 8.74 -30.72 0.98
C ASP A 55 8.75 -32.16 0.46
N TYR A 56 9.77 -32.93 0.86
CA TYR A 56 9.99 -34.28 0.30
C TYR A 56 8.97 -35.32 0.80
N LYS A 57 8.37 -35.09 1.97
CA LYS A 57 7.45 -36.05 2.59
C LYS A 57 6.04 -35.86 2.06
N THR A 58 5.63 -34.60 1.91
CA THR A 58 4.26 -34.19 1.57
C THR A 58 4.09 -33.83 0.10
N GLY A 59 5.19 -33.51 -0.61
CA GLY A 59 5.14 -33.02 -1.98
C GLY A 59 4.64 -31.56 -2.08
N ARG A 60 4.43 -30.87 -0.96
CA ARG A 60 3.95 -29.48 -0.94
C ARG A 60 5.03 -28.53 -1.42
N VAL A 61 4.71 -27.65 -2.37
CA VAL A 61 5.61 -26.59 -2.84
C VAL A 61 5.43 -25.35 -1.97
N ASN A 62 6.51 -24.87 -1.34
CA ASN A 62 6.44 -23.85 -0.29
C ASN A 62 7.10 -22.51 -0.67
N ALA A 63 7.94 -22.48 -1.70
CA ALA A 63 8.85 -21.37 -1.94
C ALA A 63 8.68 -20.68 -3.30
N ILE A 64 7.63 -21.03 -4.06
CA ILE A 64 7.36 -20.46 -5.39
C ILE A 64 6.14 -19.54 -5.33
N TRP A 65 6.29 -18.37 -5.94
CA TRP A 65 5.19 -17.43 -6.16
C TRP A 65 4.26 -17.92 -7.29
N PRO A 66 2.93 -17.84 -7.15
CA PRO A 66 1.99 -18.25 -8.18
C PRO A 66 1.87 -17.21 -9.31
N GLY A 67 2.89 -17.09 -10.14
CA GLY A 67 2.89 -16.21 -11.32
C GLY A 67 4.27 -15.70 -11.70
N SER A 68 4.31 -14.70 -12.59
CA SER A 68 5.56 -14.06 -13.00
C SER A 68 6.07 -13.07 -11.94
N SER A 69 7.34 -12.67 -12.08
CA SER A 69 7.95 -11.64 -11.23
C SER A 69 7.25 -10.28 -11.40
N GLU A 70 6.80 -9.95 -12.60
CA GLU A 70 6.03 -8.74 -12.90
C GLU A 70 4.68 -8.76 -12.18
N HIS A 71 4.00 -9.92 -12.18
CA HIS A 71 2.76 -10.09 -11.42
C HIS A 71 2.98 -9.83 -9.93
N PHE A 72 4.05 -10.37 -9.35
CA PHE A 72 4.43 -10.09 -7.96
C PHE A 72 4.72 -8.59 -7.74
N ILE A 73 5.49 -7.97 -8.64
CA ILE A 73 5.83 -6.54 -8.55
C ILE A 73 4.57 -5.67 -8.54
N GLU A 74 3.64 -5.90 -9.47
CA GLU A 74 2.39 -5.15 -9.55
C GLU A 74 1.56 -5.30 -8.27
N LEU A 75 1.44 -6.52 -7.73
CA LEU A 75 0.71 -6.76 -6.48
C LEU A 75 1.38 -6.05 -5.29
N MET A 76 2.70 -6.06 -5.22
CA MET A 76 3.47 -5.46 -4.13
C MET A 76 3.56 -3.93 -4.21
N LYS A 77 3.07 -3.29 -5.28
CA LYS A 77 3.06 -1.82 -5.36
C LYS A 77 2.17 -1.20 -4.30
N GLN A 78 1.05 -1.80 -3.91
CA GLN A 78 0.13 -1.20 -2.94
C GLN A 78 -0.29 -2.22 -1.88
N PRO A 79 0.00 -1.98 -0.59
CA PRO A 79 -0.53 -2.81 0.47
C PRO A 79 -2.05 -2.84 0.47
N ARG A 80 -2.60 -4.06 0.43
CA ARG A 80 -4.03 -4.34 0.60
C ARG A 80 -4.35 -4.33 2.08
N PHE A 81 -4.66 -3.16 2.64
CA PHE A 81 -4.87 -3.02 4.08
C PHE A 81 -6.07 -3.82 4.61
N GLU A 82 -7.03 -4.17 3.74
CA GLU A 82 -8.17 -5.04 4.04
C GLU A 82 -7.78 -6.49 4.40
N ASP A 83 -6.57 -6.91 4.01
CA ASP A 83 -6.03 -8.24 4.27
C ASP A 83 -5.45 -8.35 5.71
N TYR A 84 -5.44 -7.25 6.46
CA TYR A 84 -4.80 -7.15 7.77
C TYR A 84 -5.80 -6.80 8.88
N THR A 85 -5.50 -7.29 10.08
CA THR A 85 -6.06 -6.78 11.33
C THR A 85 -5.21 -5.60 11.80
N ILE A 86 -5.84 -4.43 11.94
CA ILE A 86 -5.20 -3.21 12.45
C ILE A 86 -5.69 -2.97 13.87
N THR A 87 -4.75 -2.93 14.82
CA THR A 87 -5.02 -2.57 16.22
C THR A 87 -4.46 -1.19 16.49
N TYR A 88 -5.29 -0.28 17.00
CA TYR A 88 -4.88 1.09 17.34
C TYR A 88 -4.43 1.21 18.79
N ARG A 89 -3.53 2.16 19.09
CA ARG A 89 -3.08 2.40 20.48
C ARG A 89 -4.17 2.99 21.36
N LYS A 90 -5.05 3.80 20.77
CA LYS A 90 -6.15 4.48 21.46
C LYS A 90 -7.50 3.96 20.96
N LYS A 91 -8.53 4.06 21.80
CA LYS A 91 -9.91 3.72 21.42
C LYS A 91 -10.42 4.56 20.25
N ASN A 92 -10.05 5.85 20.21
CA ASN A 92 -10.37 6.72 19.09
C ASN A 92 -9.28 6.61 18.02
N MET A 93 -9.57 5.93 16.91
CA MET A 93 -8.64 5.78 15.79
C MET A 93 -8.23 7.10 15.13
N TRP A 94 -8.99 8.18 15.32
CA TRP A 94 -8.69 9.50 14.76
C TRP A 94 -7.76 10.33 15.63
N SER A 95 -7.24 9.77 16.72
CA SER A 95 -6.40 10.52 17.65
C SER A 95 -5.08 11.02 17.05
N PHE A 96 -4.63 10.42 15.95
CA PHE A 96 -3.41 10.84 15.24
C PHE A 96 -3.54 12.23 14.59
N LEU A 97 -4.78 12.72 14.37
CA LEU A 97 -5.00 14.06 13.83
C LEU A 97 -4.49 15.18 14.75
N GLY A 98 -4.30 14.89 16.04
CA GLY A 98 -3.82 15.85 17.03
C GLY A 98 -4.68 17.12 17.04
N LEU A 99 -4.03 18.27 16.90
CA LEU A 99 -4.68 19.59 16.82
C LEU A 99 -4.87 20.08 15.37
N GLY A 100 -4.78 19.19 14.38
CA GLY A 100 -5.05 19.53 12.97
C GLY A 100 -3.94 20.32 12.27
N ASN A 101 -2.72 20.31 12.80
CA ASN A 101 -1.56 20.95 12.15
C ASN A 101 -0.83 19.98 11.23
N VAL A 102 -0.35 20.49 10.11
CA VAL A 102 0.61 19.83 9.22
C VAL A 102 1.95 20.58 9.24
N PRO A 103 3.07 19.98 8.81
CA PRO A 103 4.37 20.65 8.79
C PRO A 103 4.35 22.02 8.09
N ALA A 104 3.57 22.16 7.01
CA ALA A 104 3.40 23.42 6.29
C ALA A 104 2.82 24.58 7.13
N ASN A 105 2.08 24.29 8.22
CA ASN A 105 1.60 25.35 9.12
C ASN A 105 2.72 25.95 9.98
N MET A 106 3.85 25.24 10.14
CA MET A 106 4.94 25.60 11.04
C MET A 106 6.21 26.03 10.31
N THR A 107 6.32 25.78 9.00
CA THR A 107 7.48 26.18 8.20
C THR A 107 7.25 27.54 7.55
N GLU A 108 8.18 28.48 7.75
CA GLU A 108 8.14 29.80 7.12
C GLU A 108 8.40 29.69 5.60
N GLY A 109 7.73 30.53 4.81
CA GLY A 109 7.90 30.57 3.35
C GLY A 109 7.20 29.45 2.57
N VAL A 110 6.47 28.55 3.23
CA VAL A 110 5.69 27.49 2.57
C VAL A 110 4.30 28.00 2.18
N ASP A 111 3.87 27.69 0.96
CA ASP A 111 2.51 27.97 0.48
C ASP A 111 1.47 27.24 1.34
N ARG A 112 0.54 28.00 1.92
CA ARG A 112 -0.53 27.50 2.80
C ARG A 112 -1.81 27.15 2.05
N SER A 113 -1.88 27.48 0.76
CA SER A 113 -3.02 27.23 -0.10
C SER A 113 -2.57 26.59 -1.42
N PRO A 114 -1.83 25.45 -1.41
CA PRO A 114 -1.31 24.82 -2.63
C PRO A 114 -2.42 24.32 -3.58
N TYR A 115 -3.64 24.21 -3.08
CA TYR A 115 -4.84 23.86 -3.85
C TYR A 115 -5.50 25.08 -4.53
N LEU A 116 -5.08 26.30 -4.22
CA LEU A 116 -5.48 27.54 -4.90
C LEU A 116 -4.32 28.03 -5.78
N SER A 117 -4.04 27.30 -6.87
CA SER A 117 -3.04 27.72 -7.86
C SER A 117 -3.72 28.28 -9.11
N VAL A 118 -3.04 29.22 -9.79
CA VAL A 118 -3.51 29.77 -11.06
C VAL A 118 -3.65 28.67 -12.12
N ASP A 119 -2.79 27.65 -12.05
CA ASP A 119 -2.84 26.47 -12.95
C ASP A 119 -4.10 25.62 -12.77
N ALA A 120 -4.76 25.72 -11.61
CA ALA A 120 -6.01 25.01 -11.32
C ALA A 120 -7.26 25.83 -11.70
N ILE A 121 -7.10 27.09 -12.16
CA ILE A 121 -8.21 27.93 -12.62
C ILE A 121 -8.50 27.61 -14.09
N ASP A 122 -9.76 27.37 -14.45
CA ASP A 122 -10.17 27.21 -15.85
C ASP A 122 -9.68 28.43 -16.67
N PRO A 123 -9.00 28.22 -17.81
CA PRO A 123 -8.38 29.30 -18.57
C PRO A 123 -9.35 30.43 -18.98
N ARG A 124 -10.64 30.13 -19.19
CA ARG A 124 -11.66 31.14 -19.54
C ARG A 124 -11.94 32.07 -18.37
N TRP A 125 -12.01 31.52 -17.16
CA TRP A 125 -12.19 32.30 -15.94
C TRP A 125 -10.96 33.13 -15.63
N LEU A 126 -9.76 32.56 -15.81
CA LEU A 126 -8.51 33.29 -15.63
C LEU A 126 -8.40 34.49 -16.60
N ALA A 127 -8.80 34.30 -17.87
CA ALA A 127 -8.82 35.38 -18.87
C ALA A 127 -9.84 36.48 -18.53
N ALA A 128 -11.01 36.13 -18.00
CA ALA A 128 -12.02 37.10 -17.58
C ALA A 128 -11.55 37.94 -16.38
N ILE A 129 -11.01 37.28 -15.34
CA ILE A 129 -10.46 37.95 -14.14
C ILE A 129 -9.34 38.93 -14.50
N ASN A 130 -8.47 38.54 -15.43
CA ASN A 130 -7.36 39.40 -15.85
C ASN A 130 -7.80 40.60 -16.70
N ARG A 131 -8.94 40.50 -17.43
CA ARG A 131 -9.51 41.62 -18.20
C ARG A 131 -10.12 42.69 -17.28
N GLU A 132 -10.80 42.28 -16.20
CA GLU A 132 -11.39 43.21 -15.22
C GLU A 132 -10.34 43.98 -14.39
N ARG A 133 -9.08 43.53 -14.40
CA ARG A 133 -7.98 44.11 -13.63
C ARG A 133 -7.21 45.21 -14.37
N GLN A 134 -7.57 45.48 -15.63
CA GLN A 134 -6.90 46.45 -16.52
C GLN A 134 -7.67 47.79 -16.67
N ASP A 135 -8.81 47.94 -15.99
CA ASP A 135 -9.59 49.17 -15.87
C ASP A 135 -9.36 49.83 -14.49
#